data_AF-A0A9E2L1L8-F1
#
_entry.id   AF-A0A9E2L1L8-F1
#
_cell.length_a   1.000
_cell.length_b   1.000
_cell.length_c   1.000
_cell.angle_alpha   90.00
_cell.angle_beta   90.00
_cell.angle_gamma   90.00
#
_symmetry.space_group_name_H-M   'P 1'
#
loop_
_entity.id
_entity.type
_entity.pdbx_description
1 polymer ?
#
loop_
_entity_poly.entity_id
_entity_poly.type
_entity_poly.pdbx_seq_one_letter_code
_entity_poly.pdbx_strand_id
1 'polypeptide(L)'
;MFKLLCDEKEVTYGQRYLLNLLEERKFSAFCRDNSLKFEYTYTIAIGGNLPQLPLIYKLRNIIHPVLWFYTEQEDKPEERLYKDYHPENTITNDGDQWDYTQSIGFRKFQKIENLKSWSIENGFSYVSMWIIATGRRNPSYAKIKQLKNFVYPSDWFFNE
;
A
#
# COMPACT_ATOMS: atom_id res chain seq x y z
N MET A 1 25.10 -17.20 -7.62
CA MET A 1 24.81 -15.76 -7.60
C MET A 1 23.58 -15.56 -8.47
N PHE A 2 22.41 -15.35 -7.87
CA PHE A 2 21.17 -15.13 -8.63
C PHE A 2 21.25 -13.72 -9.23
N LYS A 3 21.39 -13.63 -10.55
CA LYS A 3 21.34 -12.35 -11.27
C LYS A 3 19.88 -11.93 -11.33
N LEU A 4 19.45 -11.11 -10.36
CA LEU A 4 18.12 -10.51 -10.35
C LEU A 4 17.96 -9.67 -11.62
N LEU A 5 16.86 -9.86 -12.36
CA LEU A 5 16.47 -9.11 -13.55
C LEU A 5 16.07 -7.64 -13.24
N CYS A 6 16.65 -7.04 -12.21
CA CYS A 6 16.20 -5.78 -11.61
C CYS A 6 16.86 -4.53 -12.20
N ASP A 7 17.81 -4.65 -13.12
CA ASP A 7 18.62 -3.51 -13.56
C ASP A 7 17.84 -2.39 -14.28
N GLU A 8 16.54 -2.57 -14.58
CA GLU A 8 15.70 -1.54 -15.21
C GLU A 8 14.35 -1.24 -14.52
N LYS A 9 13.98 -1.93 -13.42
CA LYS A 9 12.70 -1.68 -12.73
C LYS A 9 12.93 -0.95 -11.42
N GLU A 10 12.29 0.21 -11.25
CA GLU A 10 12.29 0.95 -9.99
C GLU A 10 11.81 0.06 -8.82
N VAL A 11 12.71 -0.22 -7.87
CA VAL A 11 12.43 -1.02 -6.67
C VAL A 11 11.86 -0.11 -5.59
N THR A 12 10.74 -0.49 -5.00
CA THR A 12 10.19 0.20 -3.81
C THR A 12 10.88 -0.23 -2.53
N TYR A 13 10.90 0.62 -1.50
CA TYR A 13 11.46 0.25 -0.21
C TYR A 13 10.79 -1.01 0.39
N GLY A 14 9.48 -1.18 0.16
CA GLY A 14 8.76 -2.40 0.56
C GLY A 14 9.20 -3.64 -0.22
N GLN A 15 9.49 -3.51 -1.52
CA GLN A 15 10.07 -4.60 -2.31
C GLN A 15 11.50 -4.91 -1.89
N ARG A 16 12.31 -3.90 -1.58
CA ARG A 16 13.68 -4.09 -1.07
C ARG A 16 13.68 -4.96 0.18
N TYR A 17 12.75 -4.74 1.11
CA TYR A 17 12.61 -5.60 2.29
C TYR A 17 12.44 -7.08 1.91
N LEU A 18 11.56 -7.37 0.94
CA LEU A 18 11.33 -8.73 0.46
C LEU A 18 12.55 -9.31 -0.28
N LEU A 19 13.27 -8.49 -1.05
CA LEU A 19 14.51 -8.89 -1.73
C LEU A 19 15.60 -9.27 -0.72
N ASN A 20 15.78 -8.48 0.34
CA ASN A 20 16.74 -8.80 1.39
C ASN A 20 16.44 -10.16 2.04
N LEU A 21 15.16 -10.48 2.27
CA LEU A 21 14.76 -11.81 2.76
C LEU A 21 15.12 -12.96 1.81
N LEU A 22 15.10 -12.72 0.49
CA LEU A 22 15.54 -13.71 -0.50
C LEU A 22 17.05 -13.91 -0.43
N GLU A 23 17.81 -12.81 -0.37
CA GLU A 23 19.27 -12.82 -0.26
C GLU A 23 19.74 -13.52 1.03
N GLU A 24 19.05 -13.27 2.14
CA GLU A 24 19.29 -13.88 3.44
C GLU A 24 18.75 -15.32 3.58
N ARG A 25 18.08 -15.86 2.54
CA ARG A 25 17.42 -17.17 2.57
C ARG A 25 16.35 -17.32 3.67
N LYS A 26 15.71 -16.22 4.06
CA LYS A 26 14.64 -16.17 5.07
C LYS A 26 13.23 -16.05 4.46
N PHE A 27 13.12 -15.83 3.15
CA PHE A 27 11.85 -15.55 2.47
C PHE A 27 10.78 -16.64 2.63
N SER A 28 11.13 -17.92 2.55
CA SER A 28 10.15 -19.02 2.76
C SER A 28 9.61 -19.04 4.19
N ALA A 29 10.48 -18.86 5.19
CA ALA A 29 10.07 -18.78 6.58
C ALA A 29 9.16 -17.58 6.80
N PHE A 30 9.55 -16.41 6.29
CA PHE A 30 8.73 -15.20 6.32
C PHE A 30 7.33 -15.41 5.74
N CYS A 31 7.22 -16.03 4.56
CA CYS A 31 5.92 -16.29 3.94
C CYS A 31 5.06 -17.24 4.79
N ARG A 32 5.65 -18.31 5.33
CA ARG A 32 4.94 -19.25 6.20
C ARG A 32 4.46 -18.58 7.48
N ASP A 33 5.36 -17.88 8.16
CA ASP A 33 5.11 -17.30 9.48
C ASP A 33 4.07 -16.15 9.40
N ASN A 34 3.92 -15.53 8.22
CA ASN A 34 2.92 -14.49 7.94
C ASN A 34 1.73 -14.97 7.09
N SER A 35 1.57 -16.29 6.89
CA SER A 35 0.47 -16.86 6.10
C SER A 35 0.30 -16.21 4.71
N LEU A 36 1.41 -16.08 3.98
CA LEU A 36 1.47 -15.53 2.63
C LEU A 36 1.65 -16.64 1.60
N LYS A 37 1.06 -16.45 0.41
CA LYS A 37 1.33 -17.32 -0.74
C LYS A 37 2.73 -17.03 -1.27
N PHE A 38 3.60 -18.03 -1.27
CA PHE A 38 5.01 -17.88 -1.63
C PHE A 38 5.18 -17.33 -3.05
N GLU A 39 4.52 -17.94 -4.04
CA GLU A 39 4.66 -17.60 -5.46
C GLU A 39 4.20 -16.16 -5.72
N TYR A 40 3.05 -15.79 -5.16
CA TYR A 40 2.52 -14.44 -5.27
C TYR A 40 3.47 -13.41 -4.65
N THR A 41 3.92 -13.64 -3.42
CA THR A 41 4.83 -12.72 -2.70
C THR A 41 6.17 -12.63 -3.40
N TYR A 42 6.69 -13.74 -3.95
CA TYR A 42 7.92 -13.78 -4.72
C TYR A 42 7.81 -12.91 -5.98
N THR A 43 6.71 -13.00 -6.74
CA THR A 43 6.50 -12.16 -7.92
C THR A 43 6.44 -10.66 -7.59
N ILE A 44 6.02 -10.29 -6.38
CA ILE A 44 6.05 -8.89 -5.93
C ILE A 44 7.46 -8.47 -5.58
N ALA A 45 8.20 -9.31 -4.85
CA ALA A 45 9.58 -9.05 -4.45
C ALA A 45 10.47 -8.72 -5.66
N ILE A 46 10.35 -9.51 -6.74
CA ILE A 46 11.14 -9.32 -7.97
C ILE A 46 10.55 -8.30 -8.94
N GLY A 47 9.47 -7.59 -8.59
CA GLY A 47 8.83 -6.60 -9.46
C GLY A 47 8.11 -7.18 -10.69
N GLY A 48 7.72 -8.45 -10.64
CA GLY A 48 6.86 -9.09 -11.64
C GLY A 48 5.41 -8.61 -11.53
N ASN A 49 4.91 -8.42 -10.31
CA ASN A 49 3.56 -7.92 -10.02
C ASN A 49 3.59 -6.72 -9.06
N LEU A 50 2.59 -5.86 -9.17
CA LEU A 50 2.34 -4.83 -8.16
C LEU A 50 1.70 -5.45 -6.90
N PRO A 51 2.04 -4.97 -5.70
CA PRO A 51 1.41 -5.45 -4.48
C PRO A 51 -0.08 -5.09 -4.46
N GLN A 52 -0.92 -6.08 -4.15
CA GLN A 52 -2.34 -5.82 -3.91
C GLN A 52 -2.51 -5.23 -2.50
N LEU A 53 -3.55 -4.43 -2.35
CA LEU A 53 -3.81 -3.68 -1.11
C LEU A 53 -4.05 -4.58 0.11
N PRO A 54 -4.72 -5.74 0.00
CA PRO A 54 -4.80 -6.70 1.10
C PRO A 54 -3.42 -7.20 1.56
N LEU A 55 -2.44 -7.35 0.66
CA LEU A 55 -1.07 -7.73 1.06
C LEU A 55 -0.40 -6.60 1.84
N ILE A 56 -0.46 -5.37 1.32
CA ILE A 56 0.11 -4.19 1.98
C ILE A 56 -0.51 -4.02 3.37
N TYR A 57 -1.84 -4.17 3.45
CA TYR A 57 -2.56 -4.14 4.70
C TYR A 57 -2.11 -5.26 5.64
N LYS A 58 -2.06 -6.51 5.19
CA LYS A 58 -1.62 -7.65 5.99
C LYS A 58 -0.20 -7.47 6.56
N LEU A 59 0.69 -6.86 5.78
CA LEU A 59 2.08 -6.62 6.14
C LEU A 59 2.33 -5.27 6.83
N ARG A 60 1.31 -4.44 7.06
CA ARG A 60 1.48 -3.04 7.50
C ARG A 60 2.28 -2.85 8.80
N ASN A 61 2.29 -3.86 9.67
CA ASN A 61 3.03 -3.85 10.94
C ASN A 61 4.49 -4.31 10.80
N ILE A 62 4.86 -4.86 9.64
CA ILE A 62 6.18 -5.44 9.36
C ILE A 62 6.89 -4.61 8.30
N ILE A 63 6.16 -4.20 7.26
CA ILE A 63 6.58 -3.30 6.20
C ILE A 63 5.60 -2.15 6.18
N HIS A 64 6.03 -0.99 6.67
CA HIS A 64 5.18 0.19 6.79
C HIS A 64 4.54 0.54 5.43
N PRO A 65 3.22 0.80 5.35
CA PRO A 65 2.50 0.93 4.08
C PRO A 65 3.11 1.95 3.11
N VAL A 66 3.65 3.06 3.62
CA VAL A 66 4.28 4.09 2.77
C VAL A 66 5.46 3.57 1.96
N LEU A 67 6.20 2.58 2.48
CA LEU A 67 7.39 2.03 1.84
C LEU A 67 7.06 1.32 0.52
N TRP A 68 5.80 0.91 0.33
CA TRP A 68 5.35 0.31 -0.93
C TRP A 68 5.11 1.33 -2.04
N PHE A 69 5.06 2.63 -1.76
CA PHE A 69 4.68 3.66 -2.74
C PHE A 69 5.82 4.62 -3.12
N TYR A 70 6.99 4.45 -2.50
CA TYR A 70 8.20 5.21 -2.77
C TYR A 70 9.31 4.27 -3.23
N THR A 71 10.03 4.69 -4.27
CA THR A 71 11.15 3.94 -4.84
C THR A 71 12.46 4.29 -4.13
N GLU A 72 13.48 3.43 -4.25
CA GLU A 72 14.83 3.72 -3.73
C GLU A 72 15.53 4.87 -4.45
N GLN A 73 14.94 5.43 -5.51
CA GLN A 73 15.40 6.64 -6.20
C GLN A 73 14.77 7.92 -5.62
N GLU A 74 13.72 7.78 -4.82
CA GLU A 74 13.07 8.87 -4.10
C GLU A 74 13.65 8.94 -2.68
N ASP A 75 13.54 10.10 -2.02
CA ASP A 75 13.89 10.20 -0.60
C ASP A 75 13.02 9.24 0.22
N LYS A 76 13.65 8.56 1.19
CA LYS A 76 12.94 7.61 2.04
C LYS A 76 11.81 8.35 2.80
N PRO A 77 10.55 7.92 2.65
CA PRO A 77 9.43 8.58 3.30
C PRO A 77 9.43 8.35 4.82
N GLU A 78 8.87 9.30 5.57
CA GLU A 78 8.67 9.18 7.02
C GLU A 78 7.64 8.10 7.39
N GLU A 79 8.04 7.14 8.22
CA GLU A 79 7.16 6.09 8.70
C GLU A 79 6.29 6.61 9.87
N ARG A 80 5.16 7.26 9.54
CA ARG A 80 4.26 7.85 10.54
C ARG A 80 3.68 6.79 11.48
N LEU A 81 4.00 6.93 12.77
CA LEU A 81 3.43 6.10 13.83
C LEU A 81 2.00 6.56 14.17
N TYR A 82 1.02 5.66 14.04
CA TYR A 82 -0.35 5.91 14.48
C TYR A 82 -0.49 5.42 15.93
N LYS A 83 -0.55 6.37 16.88
CA LYS A 83 -0.44 6.12 18.32
C LYS A 83 -1.54 5.21 18.89
N ASP A 84 -2.72 5.21 18.28
CA ASP A 84 -3.89 4.45 18.74
C ASP A 84 -4.20 3.24 17.84
N TYR A 85 -3.22 2.82 17.04
CA TYR A 85 -3.37 1.67 16.18
C TYR A 85 -3.22 0.37 16.99
N HIS A 86 -4.38 -0.24 17.24
CA HIS A 86 -4.53 -1.53 17.90
C HIS A 86 -4.74 -2.63 16.85
N PRO A 87 -3.73 -3.46 16.53
CA PRO A 87 -3.88 -4.54 15.55
C PRO A 87 -5.04 -5.51 15.86
N GLU A 88 -5.39 -5.65 17.15
CA GLU A 88 -6.54 -6.40 17.65
C GLU A 88 -7.90 -5.82 17.23
N ASN A 89 -8.01 -4.50 17.06
CA ASN A 89 -9.23 -3.82 16.61
C ASN A 89 -9.44 -3.90 15.09
N THR A 90 -8.52 -4.56 14.40
CA THR A 90 -8.54 -4.71 12.95
C THR A 90 -9.04 -6.08 12.50
N ILE A 91 -9.45 -6.93 13.44
CA ILE A 91 -10.02 -8.25 13.18
C ILE A 91 -11.50 -8.06 12.83
N THR A 92 -11.79 -7.88 11.54
CA THR A 92 -13.15 -8.13 11.06
C THR A 92 -13.35 -9.65 10.99
N ASN A 93 -14.41 -10.15 11.60
CA ASN A 93 -14.76 -11.58 11.64
C ASN A 93 -15.10 -12.17 10.25
N ASP A 94 -15.01 -11.37 9.19
CA ASP A 94 -15.22 -11.75 7.79
C ASP A 94 -13.92 -11.52 7.00
N GLY A 95 -12.97 -12.45 7.19
CA GLY A 95 -11.77 -12.72 6.39
C GLY A 95 -11.07 -11.57 5.66
N ASP A 96 -9.90 -11.14 6.15
CA ASP A 96 -8.78 -10.51 5.39
C ASP A 96 -9.10 -9.32 4.45
N GLN A 97 -10.33 -8.80 4.40
CA GLN A 97 -10.72 -7.73 3.48
C GLN A 97 -10.39 -6.37 4.10
N TRP A 98 -9.39 -5.72 3.50
CA TRP A 98 -9.08 -4.32 3.78
C TRP A 98 -10.26 -3.42 3.40
N ASP A 99 -10.94 -2.89 4.41
CA ASP A 99 -11.96 -1.84 4.28
C ASP A 99 -11.31 -0.47 4.50
N TYR A 100 -11.12 0.27 3.40
CA TYR A 100 -10.54 1.60 3.43
C TYR A 100 -11.54 2.69 3.87
N THR A 101 -12.84 2.40 3.98
CA THR A 101 -13.84 3.43 4.32
C THR A 101 -13.75 3.91 5.77
N GLN A 102 -13.04 3.19 6.61
CA GLN A 102 -12.68 3.62 7.97
C GLN A 102 -11.32 4.30 8.05
N SER A 103 -10.58 4.35 6.94
CA SER A 103 -9.22 4.87 6.92
C SER A 103 -9.18 6.39 7.05
N ILE A 104 -8.09 6.89 7.65
CA ILE A 104 -7.77 8.32 7.71
C ILE A 104 -7.76 8.93 6.31
N GLY A 105 -7.24 8.19 5.33
CA GLY A 105 -7.13 8.61 3.94
C GLY A 105 -8.49 8.82 3.30
N PHE A 106 -9.44 7.92 3.53
CA PHE A 106 -10.81 8.08 3.06
C PHE A 106 -11.49 9.30 3.69
N ARG A 107 -11.39 9.48 5.00
CA ARG A 107 -11.98 10.65 5.70
C ARG A 107 -11.40 11.97 5.21
N LYS A 108 -10.08 12.04 4.97
CA LYS A 108 -9.45 13.22 4.34
C LYS A 108 -10.00 13.46 2.95
N PHE A 109 -10.14 12.39 2.16
CA PHE A 109 -10.64 12.47 0.79
C PHE A 109 -12.11 12.89 0.70
N GLN A 110 -12.95 12.48 1.65
CA GLN A 110 -14.36 12.89 1.73
C GLN A 110 -14.55 14.38 2.04
N LYS A 111 -13.57 15.03 2.68
CA LYS A 111 -13.62 16.46 3.04
C LYS A 111 -13.34 17.39 1.85
N ILE A 112 -13.11 16.86 0.65
CA ILE A 112 -12.94 17.67 -0.56
C ILE A 112 -14.30 18.27 -0.96
N GLU A 113 -14.51 19.55 -0.65
CA GLU A 113 -15.81 20.25 -0.81
C GLU A 113 -16.34 20.24 -2.26
N ASN A 114 -15.47 20.47 -3.25
CA ASN A 114 -15.84 20.44 -4.66
C ASN A 114 -14.98 19.40 -5.40
N LEU A 115 -15.34 18.13 -5.23
CA LEU A 115 -14.62 17.00 -5.83
C LEU A 115 -14.52 17.10 -7.36
N LYS A 116 -15.52 17.68 -8.04
CA LYS A 116 -15.52 17.82 -9.50
C LYS A 116 -14.45 18.80 -9.97
N SER A 117 -14.46 20.03 -9.44
CA SER A 117 -13.43 21.03 -9.79
C SER A 117 -12.05 20.56 -9.36
N TRP A 118 -11.93 20.05 -8.13
CA TRP A 118 -10.67 19.50 -7.61
C TRP A 118 -10.11 18.39 -8.50
N SER A 119 -10.96 17.48 -9.01
CA SER A 119 -10.49 16.41 -9.89
C SER A 119 -9.91 16.98 -11.18
N ILE A 120 -10.58 17.95 -11.80
CA ILE A 120 -10.14 18.56 -13.07
C ILE A 120 -8.81 19.30 -12.88
N GLU A 121 -8.73 20.14 -11.83
CA GLU A 121 -7.54 20.93 -11.50
C GLU A 121 -6.31 20.06 -11.24
N ASN A 122 -6.51 18.87 -10.66
CA ASN A 122 -5.44 17.94 -10.32
C ASN A 122 -5.23 16.81 -11.35
N GLY A 123 -5.84 16.92 -12.54
CA GLY A 123 -5.62 15.97 -13.63
C GLY A 123 -6.25 14.59 -13.42
N PHE A 124 -7.30 14.49 -12.61
CA PHE A 124 -8.03 13.26 -12.33
C PHE A 124 -9.41 13.22 -13.00
N SER A 125 -9.84 12.01 -13.38
CA SER A 125 -11.23 11.77 -13.75
C SER A 125 -12.14 11.94 -12.53
N TYR A 126 -13.11 12.86 -12.64
CA TYR A 126 -14.13 13.06 -11.60
C TYR A 126 -14.85 11.76 -11.22
N VAL A 127 -15.21 10.93 -12.21
CA VAL A 127 -15.91 9.66 -11.95
C VAL A 127 -15.06 8.73 -11.08
N SER A 128 -13.77 8.61 -11.39
CA SER A 128 -12.85 7.80 -10.60
C SER A 128 -12.70 8.33 -9.17
N MET A 129 -12.65 9.65 -8.99
CA MET A 129 -12.51 10.26 -7.67
C MET A 129 -13.80 10.12 -6.87
N TRP A 130 -14.96 10.31 -7.51
CA TRP A 130 -16.26 10.12 -6.90
C TRP A 130 -16.50 8.68 -6.42
N ILE A 131 -16.08 7.67 -7.18
CA ILE A 131 -16.15 6.26 -6.75
C ILE A 131 -15.37 6.03 -5.44
N ILE A 132 -14.20 6.66 -5.30
CA ILE A 132 -13.36 6.54 -4.10
C ILE A 132 -13.96 7.34 -2.95
N ALA A 133 -14.39 8.58 -3.19
CA ALA A 133 -14.99 9.44 -2.16
C ALA A 133 -16.31 8.91 -1.60
N THR A 134 -17.04 8.10 -2.39
CA THR A 134 -18.31 7.50 -1.98
C THR A 134 -18.18 6.09 -1.40
N GLY A 135 -16.96 5.56 -1.25
CA GLY A 135 -16.76 4.22 -0.68
C GLY A 135 -17.12 3.08 -1.63
N ARG A 136 -17.54 3.35 -2.86
CA ARG A 136 -18.08 2.34 -3.78
C ARG A 136 -17.03 1.33 -4.25
N ARG A 137 -15.76 1.72 -4.31
CA ARG A 137 -14.66 0.83 -4.65
C ARG A 137 -13.35 1.33 -4.06
N ASN A 138 -12.57 0.39 -3.55
CA ASN A 138 -11.20 0.62 -3.08
C ASN A 138 -10.33 1.32 -4.15
N PRO A 139 -9.53 2.35 -3.78
CA PRO A 139 -8.58 2.96 -4.70
C PRO A 139 -7.53 1.91 -5.08
N SER A 140 -7.17 1.79 -6.36
CA SER A 140 -6.11 0.84 -6.77
C SER A 140 -4.74 1.28 -6.24
N TYR A 141 -3.75 0.36 -6.22
CA TYR A 141 -2.36 0.69 -5.89
C TYR A 141 -1.84 1.88 -6.73
N ALA A 142 -2.06 1.85 -8.04
CA ALA A 142 -1.66 2.94 -8.93
C ALA A 142 -2.36 4.26 -8.57
N LYS A 143 -3.62 4.19 -8.12
CA LYS A 143 -4.37 5.38 -7.71
C LYS A 143 -3.84 5.95 -6.40
N ILE A 144 -3.53 5.12 -5.40
CA ILE A 144 -2.89 5.57 -4.15
C ILE A 144 -1.52 6.20 -4.47
N LYS A 145 -0.72 5.59 -5.37
CA LYS A 145 0.57 6.16 -5.81
C LYS A 145 0.39 7.54 -6.45
N GLN A 146 -0.65 7.74 -7.27
CA GLN A 146 -0.96 9.05 -7.87
C GLN A 146 -1.45 10.07 -6.84
N LEU A 147 -2.19 9.63 -5.83
CA LEU A 147 -2.75 10.47 -4.78
C LEU A 147 -1.75 10.78 -3.66
N LYS A 148 -0.53 10.22 -3.69
CA LYS A 148 0.44 10.29 -2.57
C LYS A 148 0.81 11.72 -2.14
N ASN A 149 0.69 12.69 -3.06
CA ASN A 149 0.94 14.11 -2.79
C ASN A 149 -0.25 14.83 -2.10
N PHE A 150 -1.43 14.21 -2.06
CA PHE A 150 -2.65 14.77 -1.47
C PHE A 150 -3.08 14.02 -0.21
N VAL A 151 -2.95 12.69 -0.24
CA VAL A 151 -3.24 11.81 0.89
C VAL A 151 -2.05 10.91 1.08
N TYR A 152 -1.47 10.94 2.28
CA TYR A 152 -0.26 10.18 2.57
C TYR A 152 -0.55 8.68 2.41
N PRO A 153 0.29 7.89 1.72
CA PRO A 153 -0.08 6.51 1.39
C PRO A 153 -0.46 5.65 2.60
N SER A 154 0.17 5.88 3.76
CA SER A 154 -0.19 5.14 4.98
C SER A 154 -1.55 5.49 5.54
N ASP A 155 -2.06 6.71 5.31
CA ASP A 155 -3.37 7.12 5.79
C ASP A 155 -4.49 6.19 5.26
N TRP A 156 -4.29 5.53 4.11
CA TRP A 156 -5.25 4.58 3.54
C TRP A 156 -5.32 3.24 4.29
N PHE A 157 -4.31 2.90 5.08
CA PHE A 157 -4.17 1.58 5.73
C PHE A 157 -4.32 1.63 7.25
N PHE A 158 -4.54 2.81 7.81
CA PHE A 158 -4.77 3.02 9.23
C PHE A 158 -6.10 3.74 9.45
N ASN A 159 -6.82 3.31 10.48
CA ASN A 159 -8.07 3.92 10.91
C ASN A 159 -7.79 5.11 11.83
N GLU A 160 -8.76 6.02 11.90
CA GLU A 160 -8.79 7.11 12.89
C GLU A 160 -9.36 6.63 14.23
#